data_AF-A0A369JLA4-F1
#
_entry.id   AF-A0A369JLA4-F1
#
_cell.length_a   1.000
_cell.length_b   1.000
_cell.length_c   1.000
_cell.angle_alpha   90.00
_cell.angle_beta   90.00
_cell.angle_gamma   90.00
#
_symmetry.space_group_name_H-M   'P 1'
#
loop_
_entity.id
_entity.type
_entity.pdbx_description
1 polymer ?
#
loop_
_entity_poly.entity_id
_entity_poly.type
_entity_poly.pdbx_seq_one_letter_code
_entity_poly.pdbx_strand_id
1 'polypeptide(L)'
;MATQPLGEANQQLWDETLTRLLNLSTATVKRNAELENRVAELEVELSVWKQAHSVALEASERENKAHNVQVAALNRQISNLDCFRGNQNPLILCVINGDENIFIPELFGQGQQGGRAAAQKLTKSIAEYLANEDVHIFGRLSFWVTIYYNKMELGAILQAHNLCTPEQFEGFLAGFSQASPRFSLVDVGYNKDAADSKIKEYLETYIRFPQTLRVFFGGGQTDVSGYMSTFSALENEQLLGKIVMLHSSNDLDIDSRLPSLPRLNVDGLFMMEKLPRVFTKLSPLTVGSFSTVTTNGGLISPQSPARAGGRLIDPSLPLHRQNPPPCNEHYLMTCSKGAGVCKYSHDYILTPEQLASLASNAKKAPCNWLKNGVQCPYGENCCWGHVCPNGPKCFHLSKGKCWFKGEAMHPPTASVESSSA
;
A
#
# COMPACT_ATOMS: atom_id res chain seq x y z
N MET A 1 -41.32 -117.90 -15.26
CA MET A 1 -42.04 -116.63 -15.10
C MET A 1 -42.77 -116.67 -13.77
N ALA A 2 -42.22 -116.05 -12.73
CA ALA A 2 -42.89 -115.96 -11.43
C ALA A 2 -43.63 -114.62 -11.38
N THR A 3 -44.95 -114.67 -11.40
CA THR A 3 -45.85 -113.53 -11.22
C THR A 3 -45.85 -113.14 -9.74
N GLN A 4 -45.29 -111.98 -9.40
CA GLN A 4 -45.44 -111.40 -8.07
C GLN A 4 -46.93 -111.24 -7.72
N PRO A 5 -47.36 -111.55 -6.48
CA PRO A 5 -48.74 -111.39 -6.08
C PRO A 5 -49.12 -109.91 -6.08
N LEU A 6 -50.21 -109.57 -6.78
CA LEU A 6 -50.71 -108.21 -7.00
C LEU A 6 -50.88 -107.38 -5.70
N GLY A 7 -51.08 -108.05 -4.56
CA GLY A 7 -51.23 -107.42 -3.24
C GLY A 7 -49.94 -106.86 -2.65
N GLU A 8 -48.80 -107.54 -2.81
CA GLU A 8 -47.50 -107.07 -2.29
C GLU A 8 -47.00 -105.85 -3.06
N ALA A 9 -47.21 -105.83 -4.39
CA ALA A 9 -46.84 -104.69 -5.23
C ALA A 9 -47.67 -103.43 -4.91
N ASN A 10 -48.97 -103.60 -4.61
CA ASN A 10 -49.83 -102.50 -4.18
C ASN A 10 -49.42 -101.96 -2.80
N GLN A 11 -49.06 -102.84 -1.86
CA GLN A 11 -48.59 -102.43 -0.54
C GLN A 11 -47.28 -101.62 -0.62
N GLN A 12 -46.32 -102.08 -1.42
CA GLN A 12 -45.08 -101.33 -1.66
C GLN A 12 -45.32 -99.95 -2.27
N LEU A 13 -46.26 -99.83 -3.21
CA LEU A 13 -46.64 -98.55 -3.80
C LEU A 13 -47.27 -97.60 -2.77
N TRP A 14 -48.11 -98.11 -1.87
CA TRP A 14 -48.70 -97.33 -0.77
C TRP A 14 -47.63 -96.88 0.24
N ASP A 15 -46.69 -97.76 0.60
CA ASP A 15 -45.61 -97.42 1.52
C ASP A 15 -44.65 -96.37 0.90
N GLU A 16 -44.34 -96.48 -0.39
CA GLU A 16 -43.52 -95.52 -1.12
C GLU A 16 -44.21 -94.15 -1.25
N THR A 17 -45.50 -94.12 -1.58
CA THR A 17 -46.28 -92.88 -1.68
C THR A 17 -46.44 -92.20 -0.31
N LEU A 18 -46.66 -92.95 0.76
CA LEU A 18 -46.78 -92.43 2.12
C LEU A 18 -45.44 -91.89 2.64
N THR A 19 -44.34 -92.58 2.35
CA THR A 19 -42.97 -92.10 2.61
C THR A 19 -42.68 -90.81 1.84
N ARG A 20 -43.08 -90.73 0.57
CA ARG A 20 -42.92 -89.52 -0.25
C ARG A 20 -43.75 -88.35 0.31
N LEU A 21 -44.99 -88.61 0.73
CA LEU A 21 -45.85 -87.61 1.36
C LEU A 21 -45.25 -87.08 2.67
N LEU A 22 -44.73 -87.98 3.52
CA LEU A 22 -44.04 -87.62 4.77
C LEU A 22 -42.76 -86.81 4.53
N ASN A 23 -41.96 -87.18 3.54
CA ASN A 23 -40.77 -86.42 3.17
C ASN A 23 -41.13 -85.03 2.66
N LEU A 24 -42.17 -84.91 1.82
CA LEU A 24 -42.65 -83.63 1.30
C LEU A 24 -43.24 -82.75 2.42
N SER A 25 -44.03 -83.31 3.34
CA SER A 25 -44.59 -82.56 4.45
C SER A 25 -43.49 -82.05 5.38
N THR A 26 -42.52 -82.90 5.73
CA THR A 26 -41.38 -82.55 6.59
C THR A 26 -40.49 -81.47 5.94
N ALA A 27 -40.20 -81.60 4.64
CA ALA A 27 -39.43 -80.60 3.90
C ALA A 27 -40.17 -79.26 3.81
N THR A 28 -41.50 -79.28 3.62
CA THR A 28 -42.32 -78.07 3.55
C THR A 28 -42.38 -77.37 4.90
N VAL A 29 -42.56 -78.10 6.00
CA VAL A 29 -42.54 -77.55 7.36
C VAL A 29 -41.19 -76.93 7.68
N LYS A 30 -40.09 -77.62 7.35
CA LYS A 30 -38.73 -77.09 7.56
C LYS A 30 -38.50 -75.81 6.77
N ARG A 31 -38.93 -75.76 5.50
CA ARG A 31 -38.81 -74.57 4.64
C ARG A 31 -39.66 -73.41 5.16
N ASN A 32 -40.88 -73.68 5.64
CA ASN A 32 -41.74 -72.65 6.21
C ASN A 32 -41.11 -72.05 7.48
N ALA A 33 -40.56 -72.87 8.37
CA ALA A 33 -39.86 -72.39 9.55
C ALA A 33 -38.61 -71.54 9.20
N GLU A 34 -37.87 -71.94 8.16
CA GLU A 34 -36.72 -71.17 7.67
C GLU A 34 -37.15 -69.82 7.06
N LEU A 35 -38.25 -69.81 6.30
CA LEU A 35 -38.82 -68.57 5.73
C LEU A 35 -39.36 -67.64 6.81
N GLU A 36 -40.05 -68.16 7.82
CA GLU A 36 -40.55 -67.38 8.96
C GLU A 36 -39.40 -66.72 9.73
N ASN A 37 -38.31 -67.45 9.97
CA ASN A 37 -37.10 -66.89 10.58
C ASN A 37 -36.47 -65.80 9.71
N ARG A 38 -36.40 -66.00 8.38
CA ARG A 38 -35.84 -65.00 7.48
C ARG A 38 -36.71 -63.74 7.38
N VAL A 39 -38.03 -63.90 7.43
CA VAL A 39 -38.96 -62.77 7.48
C VAL A 39 -38.77 -61.97 8.77
N ALA A 40 -38.69 -62.65 9.92
CA ALA A 40 -38.45 -61.98 11.20
C ALA A 40 -37.10 -61.22 11.22
N GLU A 41 -36.04 -61.80 10.66
CA GLU A 41 -34.73 -61.13 10.53
C GLU A 41 -34.80 -59.89 9.63
N LEU A 42 -35.43 -60.00 8.46
CA LEU A 42 -35.60 -58.89 7.52
C LEU A 42 -36.48 -57.77 8.11
N GLU A 43 -37.51 -58.10 8.88
CA GLU A 43 -38.34 -57.12 9.58
C GLU A 43 -37.54 -56.30 10.59
N VAL A 44 -36.63 -56.95 11.32
CA VAL A 44 -35.71 -56.27 12.24
C VAL A 44 -34.73 -55.39 11.47
N GLU A 45 -34.06 -55.89 10.43
CA GLU A 45 -33.14 -55.09 9.61
C GLU A 45 -33.84 -53.87 9.00
N LEU A 46 -35.06 -54.05 8.49
CA LEU A 46 -35.85 -52.98 7.90
C LEU A 46 -36.26 -51.93 8.94
N SER A 47 -36.56 -52.34 10.19
CA SER A 47 -36.85 -51.41 11.27
C SER A 47 -35.64 -50.55 11.63
N VAL A 48 -34.45 -51.15 11.70
CA VAL A 48 -33.18 -50.46 11.95
C VAL A 48 -32.86 -49.49 10.81
N TRP A 49 -33.03 -49.93 9.57
CA TRP A 49 -32.76 -49.10 8.40
C TRP A 49 -33.70 -47.90 8.31
N LYS A 50 -35.00 -48.09 8.60
CA LYS A 50 -35.97 -46.99 8.68
C LYS A 50 -35.59 -45.96 9.75
N GLN A 51 -35.19 -46.43 10.93
CA GLN A 51 -34.76 -45.53 12.01
C GLN A 51 -33.48 -44.77 11.62
N ALA A 52 -32.49 -45.46 11.06
CA ALA A 52 -31.25 -44.84 10.61
C ALA A 52 -31.49 -43.80 9.50
N HIS A 53 -32.38 -44.10 8.55
CA HIS A 53 -32.77 -43.18 7.49
C HIS A 53 -33.48 -41.93 8.04
N SER A 54 -34.40 -42.09 8.99
CA SER A 54 -35.09 -40.97 9.64
C SER A 54 -34.10 -40.03 10.34
N VAL A 55 -33.15 -40.58 11.09
CA VAL A 55 -32.12 -39.79 11.80
C VAL A 55 -31.20 -39.06 10.80
N ALA A 56 -30.83 -39.71 9.70
CA ALA A 56 -30.03 -39.09 8.65
C ALA A 56 -30.75 -37.93 7.97
N LEU A 57 -32.06 -38.08 7.70
CA LEU A 57 -32.89 -37.03 7.11
C LEU A 57 -32.98 -35.81 8.05
N GLU A 58 -33.26 -36.02 9.33
CA GLU A 58 -33.31 -34.95 10.32
C GLU A 58 -31.96 -34.24 10.52
N ALA A 59 -30.85 -34.97 10.39
CA ALA A 59 -29.51 -34.38 10.43
C ALA A 59 -29.27 -33.48 9.21
N SER A 60 -29.60 -33.95 8.01
CA SER A 60 -29.47 -33.17 6.77
C SER A 60 -30.38 -31.94 6.77
N GLU A 61 -31.61 -32.04 7.26
CA GLU A 61 -32.50 -30.89 7.38
C GLU A 61 -31.96 -29.82 8.34
N ARG A 62 -31.34 -30.24 9.45
CA ARG A 62 -30.70 -29.30 10.38
C ARG A 62 -29.52 -28.59 9.74
N GLU A 63 -28.69 -29.32 8.98
CA GLU A 63 -27.57 -28.74 8.25
C GLU A 63 -28.04 -27.74 7.18
N ASN A 64 -29.06 -28.11 6.38
CA ASN A 64 -29.65 -27.21 5.38
C ASN A 64 -30.23 -25.94 6.01
N LYS A 65 -30.92 -26.05 7.16
CA LYS A 65 -31.43 -24.89 7.89
C LYS A 65 -30.27 -24.00 8.39
N ALA A 66 -29.22 -24.58 8.95
CA ALA A 66 -28.04 -23.85 9.40
C ALA A 66 -27.33 -23.13 8.23
N HIS A 67 -27.15 -23.82 7.10
CA HIS A 67 -26.56 -23.25 5.89
C HIS A 67 -27.40 -22.09 5.35
N ASN A 68 -28.72 -22.24 5.29
CA ASN A 68 -29.63 -21.18 4.83
C ASN A 68 -29.58 -19.95 5.75
N VAL A 69 -29.48 -20.13 7.07
CA VAL A 69 -29.30 -19.02 8.01
C VAL A 69 -27.98 -18.29 7.77
N GLN A 70 -26.90 -19.03 7.51
CA GLN A 70 -25.59 -18.44 7.20
C GLN A 70 -25.61 -17.67 5.87
N VAL A 71 -26.24 -18.23 4.83
CA VAL A 71 -26.43 -17.55 3.54
C VAL A 71 -27.27 -16.27 3.70
N ALA A 72 -28.34 -16.31 4.49
CA ALA A 72 -29.15 -15.12 4.77
C ALA A 72 -28.35 -14.05 5.55
N ALA A 73 -27.50 -14.46 6.49
CA ALA A 73 -26.62 -13.54 7.23
C ALA A 73 -25.58 -12.89 6.30
N LEU A 74 -24.94 -13.66 5.43
CA LEU A 74 -24.01 -13.17 4.41
C LEU A 74 -24.72 -12.23 3.43
N ASN A 75 -25.90 -12.58 2.93
CA ASN A 75 -26.68 -11.71 2.03
C ASN A 75 -27.08 -10.40 2.70
N ARG A 76 -27.39 -10.42 4.01
CA ARG A 76 -27.64 -9.18 4.79
C ARG A 76 -26.38 -8.33 4.92
N GLN A 77 -25.22 -8.95 5.13
CA GLN A 77 -23.93 -8.23 5.14
C GLN A 77 -23.62 -7.61 3.78
N ILE A 78 -23.85 -8.35 2.68
CA ILE A 78 -23.70 -7.86 1.30
C ILE A 78 -24.66 -6.70 1.04
N SER A 79 -25.94 -6.81 1.45
CA SER A 79 -26.92 -5.73 1.29
C SER A 79 -26.55 -4.48 2.10
N ASN A 80 -25.96 -4.65 3.29
CA ASN A 80 -25.42 -3.54 4.08
C ASN A 80 -24.19 -2.91 3.40
N LEU A 81 -23.40 -3.66 2.64
CA LEU A 81 -22.33 -3.13 1.80
C LEU A 81 -22.90 -2.43 0.55
N ASP A 82 -24.02 -2.89 0.00
CA ASP A 82 -24.72 -2.23 -1.12
C ASP A 82 -25.37 -0.89 -0.70
N CYS A 83 -25.52 -0.61 0.60
CA CYS A 83 -25.80 0.75 1.10
C CYS A 83 -24.78 1.78 0.57
N PHE A 84 -23.53 1.36 0.32
CA PHE A 84 -22.50 2.20 -0.32
C PHE A 84 -22.68 2.33 -1.84
N ARG A 85 -23.36 1.38 -2.52
CA ARG A 85 -23.74 1.54 -3.94
C ARG A 85 -24.93 2.48 -4.12
N GLY A 86 -25.82 2.56 -3.12
CA GLY A 86 -26.99 3.44 -3.12
C GLY A 86 -26.68 4.90 -2.76
N ASN A 87 -25.47 5.20 -2.28
CA ASN A 87 -25.10 6.55 -1.88
C ASN A 87 -24.72 7.39 -3.11
N GLN A 88 -25.55 8.39 -3.39
CA GLN A 88 -25.76 9.11 -4.65
C GLN A 88 -24.56 9.94 -5.21
N ASN A 89 -23.35 9.79 -4.68
CA ASN A 89 -22.19 10.61 -5.03
C ASN A 89 -20.94 9.77 -5.27
N PRO A 90 -20.77 9.15 -6.45
CA PRO A 90 -19.54 8.45 -6.80
C PRO A 90 -18.35 9.41 -6.74
N LEU A 91 -17.25 8.97 -6.14
CA LEU A 91 -15.99 9.69 -6.10
C LEU A 91 -15.21 9.38 -7.37
N ILE A 92 -14.99 10.42 -8.19
CA ILE A 92 -14.10 10.37 -9.35
C ILE A 92 -12.84 11.15 -8.96
N LEU A 93 -11.74 10.43 -8.81
CA LEU A 93 -10.46 11.01 -8.40
C LEU A 93 -9.58 11.24 -9.62
N CYS A 94 -8.87 12.35 -9.65
CA CYS A 94 -7.84 12.65 -10.63
C CYS A 94 -6.58 13.09 -9.90
N VAL A 95 -5.47 12.39 -10.12
CA VAL A 95 -4.18 12.68 -9.50
C VAL A 95 -3.15 12.92 -10.59
N ILE A 96 -2.50 14.08 -10.56
CA ILE A 96 -1.54 14.48 -11.59
C ILE A 96 -0.21 14.83 -10.93
N ASN A 97 0.87 14.25 -11.44
CA ASN A 97 2.23 14.71 -11.22
C ASN A 97 2.51 15.88 -12.16
N GLY A 98 2.44 17.10 -11.64
CA GLY A 98 2.65 18.34 -12.40
C GLY A 98 4.11 18.57 -12.81
N ASP A 99 5.07 17.88 -12.19
CA ASP A 99 6.48 17.96 -12.59
C ASP A 99 6.75 17.13 -13.88
N GLU A 100 5.89 16.15 -14.16
CA GLU A 100 5.95 15.33 -15.37
C GLU A 100 4.94 15.76 -16.43
N ASN A 101 3.77 16.25 -16.01
CA ASN A 101 2.67 16.63 -16.90
C ASN A 101 2.51 18.15 -16.91
N ILE A 102 3.40 18.82 -17.65
CA ILE A 102 3.42 20.27 -17.78
C ILE A 102 2.31 20.71 -18.73
N PHE A 103 1.51 21.71 -18.34
CA PHE A 103 0.44 22.26 -19.17
C PHE A 103 0.98 23.02 -20.39
N ILE A 104 0.18 23.13 -21.46
CA ILE A 104 0.60 23.86 -22.66
C ILE A 104 0.80 25.38 -22.39
N PRO A 105 1.76 26.04 -23.05
CA PRO A 105 2.09 27.45 -22.81
C PRO A 105 0.92 28.42 -23.03
N GLU A 106 0.00 28.09 -23.94
CA GLU A 106 -1.18 28.92 -24.24
C GLU A 106 -2.09 29.06 -23.01
N LEU A 107 -2.14 28.04 -22.15
CA LEU A 107 -2.90 28.08 -20.90
C LEU A 107 -2.16 28.90 -19.85
N PHE A 108 -0.83 28.79 -19.74
CA PHE A 108 -0.06 29.62 -18.82
C PHE A 108 -0.13 31.10 -19.18
N GLY A 109 -0.05 31.45 -20.47
CA GLY A 109 -0.10 32.84 -20.93
C GLY A 109 -1.40 33.58 -20.58
N GLN A 110 -2.50 32.85 -20.37
CA GLN A 110 -3.80 33.39 -19.96
C GLN A 110 -3.94 33.58 -18.43
N GLY A 111 -2.92 33.21 -17.65
CA GLY A 111 -2.92 33.29 -16.19
C GLY A 111 -4.16 32.63 -15.57
N GLN A 112 -4.92 33.39 -14.78
CA GLN A 112 -6.09 32.88 -14.07
C GLN A 112 -7.18 32.29 -14.97
N GLN A 113 -7.40 32.87 -16.16
CA GLN A 113 -8.39 32.32 -17.09
C GLN A 113 -7.93 30.99 -17.68
N GLY A 114 -6.64 30.87 -17.98
CA GLY A 114 -6.05 29.64 -18.48
C GLY A 114 -6.09 28.50 -17.46
N GLY A 115 -5.85 28.80 -16.18
CA GLY A 115 -6.01 27.82 -15.10
C GLY A 115 -7.44 27.27 -15.01
N ARG A 116 -8.45 28.14 -15.12
CA ARG A 116 -9.86 27.73 -15.15
C ARG A 116 -10.19 26.93 -16.40
N ALA A 117 -9.69 27.34 -17.57
CA ALA A 117 -9.90 26.64 -18.83
C ALA A 117 -9.27 25.23 -18.81
N ALA A 118 -8.06 25.09 -18.26
CA ALA A 118 -7.38 23.80 -18.08
C ALA A 118 -8.21 22.84 -17.21
N ALA A 119 -8.70 23.34 -16.07
CA ALA A 119 -9.59 22.62 -15.15
C ALA A 119 -10.89 22.14 -15.83
N GLN A 120 -11.53 23.01 -16.61
CA GLN A 120 -12.74 22.67 -17.36
C GLN A 120 -12.46 21.64 -18.46
N LYS A 121 -11.34 21.78 -19.19
CA LYS A 121 -10.94 20.87 -20.26
C LYS A 121 -10.64 19.46 -19.72
N LEU A 122 -9.95 19.37 -18.60
CA LEU A 122 -9.67 18.11 -17.90
C LEU A 122 -10.96 17.41 -17.47
N THR A 123 -11.84 18.11 -16.75
CA THR A 123 -13.09 17.52 -16.26
C THR A 123 -14.07 17.16 -17.37
N LYS A 124 -14.13 17.96 -18.43
CA LYS A 124 -14.92 17.65 -19.63
C LYS A 124 -14.47 16.34 -20.27
N SER A 125 -13.18 16.18 -20.49
CA SER A 125 -12.62 14.98 -21.14
C SER A 125 -12.83 13.73 -20.29
N ILE A 126 -12.68 13.86 -18.95
CA ILE A 126 -13.00 12.79 -18.01
C ILE A 126 -14.50 12.44 -18.05
N ALA A 127 -15.39 13.43 -18.11
CA ALA A 127 -16.84 13.19 -18.17
C ALA A 127 -17.23 12.47 -19.47
N GLU A 128 -16.65 12.86 -20.60
CA GLU A 128 -16.87 12.22 -21.91
C GLU A 128 -16.38 10.76 -21.91
N TYR A 129 -15.21 10.50 -21.32
CA TYR A 129 -14.71 9.12 -21.15
C TYR A 129 -15.68 8.25 -20.34
N LEU A 130 -16.18 8.75 -19.20
CA LEU A 130 -17.10 8.00 -18.34
C LEU A 130 -18.46 7.76 -19.01
N ALA A 131 -18.93 8.70 -19.84
CA ALA A 131 -20.16 8.53 -20.60
C ALA A 131 -20.03 7.40 -21.63
N ASN A 132 -18.85 7.23 -22.25
CA ASN A 132 -18.59 6.18 -23.23
C ASN A 132 -18.46 4.77 -22.63
N GLU A 133 -18.09 4.65 -21.35
CA GLU A 133 -18.02 3.35 -20.64
C GLU A 133 -19.40 2.83 -20.17
N ASP A 134 -20.52 3.41 -20.63
CA ASP A 134 -21.90 3.10 -20.18
C ASP A 134 -22.08 3.20 -18.66
N VAL A 135 -21.26 4.03 -18.00
CA VAL A 135 -21.35 4.28 -16.56
C VAL A 135 -22.51 5.25 -16.32
N HIS A 136 -23.73 4.69 -16.34
CA HIS A 136 -24.99 5.41 -16.15
C HIS A 136 -25.12 5.92 -14.71
N ILE A 137 -24.47 7.04 -14.41
CA ILE A 137 -24.59 7.73 -13.13
C ILE A 137 -25.84 8.59 -13.18
N PHE A 138 -26.87 8.19 -12.44
CA PHE A 138 -28.03 9.02 -12.16
C PHE A 138 -27.63 10.15 -11.20
N GLY A 139 -26.96 11.21 -11.69
CA GLY A 139 -26.54 12.34 -10.84
C GLY A 139 -25.48 13.26 -11.44
N ARG A 140 -25.08 14.29 -10.67
CA ARG A 140 -23.97 15.19 -11.04
C ARG A 140 -22.62 14.54 -10.70
N LEU A 141 -21.78 14.34 -11.72
CA LEU A 141 -20.42 13.87 -11.53
C LEU A 141 -19.64 14.80 -10.61
N SER A 142 -18.87 14.20 -9.70
CA SER A 142 -18.14 14.89 -8.65
C SER A 142 -16.65 14.60 -8.77
N PHE A 143 -15.94 15.54 -9.39
CA PHE A 143 -14.50 15.41 -9.64
C PHE A 143 -13.67 15.97 -8.48
N TRP A 144 -12.73 15.16 -8.02
CA TRP A 144 -11.68 15.55 -7.08
C TRP A 144 -10.36 15.52 -7.82
N VAL A 145 -9.70 16.67 -7.94
CA VAL A 145 -8.47 16.80 -8.72
C VAL A 145 -7.37 17.26 -7.78
N THR A 146 -6.29 16.50 -7.70
CA THR A 146 -5.12 16.86 -6.90
C THR A 146 -3.89 16.86 -7.80
N ILE A 147 -3.22 18.01 -7.88
CA ILE A 147 -1.97 18.17 -8.62
C ILE A 147 -0.84 18.34 -7.62
N TYR A 148 0.15 17.44 -7.67
CA TYR A 148 1.39 17.54 -6.90
C TYR A 148 2.49 18.08 -7.79
N TYR A 149 3.21 19.11 -7.33
CA TYR A 149 4.26 19.74 -8.10
C TYR A 149 5.25 20.43 -7.17
N ASN A 150 6.48 20.63 -7.63
CA ASN A 150 7.45 21.48 -6.95
C ASN A 150 7.34 22.90 -7.52
N LYS A 151 6.73 23.81 -6.75
CA LYS A 151 6.44 25.18 -7.23
C LYS A 151 7.70 25.93 -7.67
N MET A 152 8.81 25.74 -6.94
CA MET A 152 10.07 26.43 -7.19
C MET A 152 10.77 25.87 -8.44
N GLU A 153 10.86 24.55 -8.56
CA GLU A 153 11.51 23.89 -9.71
C GLU A 153 10.70 24.10 -10.99
N LEU A 154 9.38 23.89 -10.94
CA LEU A 154 8.51 24.10 -12.09
C LEU A 154 8.50 25.58 -12.51
N GLY A 155 8.41 26.51 -11.55
CA GLY A 155 8.47 27.95 -11.84
C GLY A 155 9.79 28.37 -12.51
N ALA A 156 10.93 27.84 -12.04
CA ALA A 156 12.24 28.10 -12.63
C ALA A 156 12.36 27.55 -14.06
N ILE A 157 11.83 26.34 -14.31
CA ILE A 157 11.81 25.72 -15.64
C ILE A 157 10.94 26.56 -16.60
N LEU A 158 9.73 26.95 -16.18
CA LEU A 158 8.82 27.73 -17.01
C LEU A 158 9.41 29.11 -17.37
N GLN A 159 10.13 29.75 -16.44
CA GLN A 159 10.83 31.01 -16.68
C GLN A 159 12.03 30.85 -17.61
N ALA A 160 12.87 29.83 -17.38
CA ALA A 160 14.06 29.58 -18.20
C ALA A 160 13.72 29.34 -19.68
N HIS A 161 12.55 28.75 -19.94
CA HIS A 161 12.04 28.50 -21.28
C HIS A 161 11.12 29.61 -21.83
N ASN A 162 10.98 30.74 -21.11
CA ASN A 162 10.11 31.86 -21.49
C ASN A 162 8.64 31.47 -21.77
N LEU A 163 8.13 30.48 -21.04
CA LEU A 163 6.75 29.98 -21.26
C LEU A 163 5.71 30.84 -20.56
N CYS A 164 6.06 31.43 -19.41
CA CYS A 164 5.20 32.37 -18.69
C CYS A 164 5.98 33.25 -17.72
N THR A 165 5.39 34.39 -17.36
CA THR A 165 5.89 35.21 -16.25
C THR A 165 5.52 34.60 -14.89
N PRO A 166 6.20 34.96 -13.79
CA PRO A 166 5.83 34.52 -12.45
C PRO A 166 4.36 34.85 -12.10
N GLU A 167 3.88 36.02 -12.51
CA GLU A 167 2.50 36.46 -12.25
C GLU A 167 1.48 35.63 -13.04
N GLN A 168 1.80 35.27 -14.28
CA GLN A 168 0.99 34.37 -15.09
C GLN A 168 0.94 32.97 -14.48
N PHE A 169 2.06 32.45 -13.98
CA PHE A 169 2.12 31.15 -13.31
C PHE A 169 1.28 31.13 -12.03
N GLU A 170 1.46 32.09 -11.13
CA GLU A 170 0.64 32.22 -9.92
C GLU A 170 -0.84 32.40 -10.26
N GLY A 171 -1.13 33.21 -11.28
CA GLY A 171 -2.47 33.39 -11.81
C GLY A 171 -3.08 32.07 -12.25
N PHE A 172 -2.34 31.27 -13.03
CA PHE A 172 -2.77 29.95 -13.49
C PHE A 172 -3.08 29.01 -12.32
N LEU A 173 -2.18 28.90 -11.34
CA LEU A 173 -2.37 28.06 -10.14
C LEU A 173 -3.64 28.47 -9.37
N ALA A 174 -3.82 29.78 -9.15
CA ALA A 174 -5.00 30.32 -8.50
C ALA A 174 -6.28 30.06 -9.31
N GLY A 175 -6.21 30.23 -10.63
CA GLY A 175 -7.32 29.96 -11.54
C GLY A 175 -7.76 28.51 -11.52
N PHE A 176 -6.82 27.57 -11.53
CA PHE A 176 -7.09 26.15 -11.48
C PHE A 176 -7.73 25.74 -10.15
N SER A 177 -7.16 26.17 -9.01
CA SER A 177 -7.72 25.85 -7.69
C SER A 177 -9.13 26.41 -7.52
N GLN A 178 -9.38 27.64 -8.00
CA GLN A 178 -10.69 28.28 -7.87
C GLN A 178 -11.76 27.72 -8.82
N ALA A 179 -11.39 26.88 -9.79
CA ALA A 179 -12.36 26.29 -10.71
C ALA A 179 -13.36 25.37 -9.98
N SER A 180 -12.95 24.76 -8.87
CA SER A 180 -13.82 23.93 -8.03
C SER A 180 -13.23 23.82 -6.61
N PRO A 181 -14.06 23.85 -5.55
CA PRO A 181 -13.59 23.67 -4.17
C PRO A 181 -12.96 22.28 -3.92
N ARG A 182 -13.09 21.35 -4.86
CA ARG A 182 -12.51 20.00 -4.82
C ARG A 182 -11.16 19.90 -5.53
N PHE A 183 -10.64 21.01 -6.05
CA PHE A 183 -9.37 21.04 -6.76
C PHE A 183 -8.28 21.55 -5.83
N SER A 184 -7.26 20.71 -5.66
CA SER A 184 -6.14 20.96 -4.76
C SER A 184 -4.84 20.98 -5.55
N LEU A 185 -4.05 22.03 -5.32
CA LEU A 185 -2.70 22.15 -5.83
C LEU A 185 -1.75 22.08 -4.64
N VAL A 186 -0.89 21.06 -4.62
CA VAL A 186 -0.03 20.74 -3.49
C VAL A 186 1.42 20.96 -3.89
N ASP A 187 2.04 21.99 -3.31
CA ASP A 187 3.48 22.19 -3.39
C ASP A 187 4.20 21.16 -2.50
N VAL A 188 5.07 20.35 -3.11
CA VAL A 188 5.79 19.26 -2.42
C VAL A 188 7.14 19.70 -1.87
N GLY A 189 7.59 20.91 -2.21
CA GLY A 189 8.85 21.48 -1.76
C GLY A 189 10.09 20.84 -2.40
N TYR A 190 11.23 20.95 -1.72
CA TYR A 190 12.57 20.79 -2.30
C TYR A 190 13.08 19.35 -2.46
N ASN A 191 12.31 18.36 -2.01
CA ASN A 191 12.77 16.98 -1.97
C ASN A 191 12.54 16.30 -3.33
N LYS A 192 13.61 15.77 -3.90
CA LYS A 192 13.56 14.90 -5.07
C LYS A 192 12.64 13.70 -4.75
N ASP A 193 11.74 13.36 -5.66
CA ASP A 193 10.77 12.25 -5.56
C ASP A 193 9.70 12.39 -4.45
N ALA A 194 9.55 13.59 -3.88
CA ALA A 194 8.51 13.86 -2.88
C ALA A 194 7.09 13.89 -3.47
N ALA A 195 6.94 14.33 -4.72
CA ALA A 195 5.68 14.23 -5.45
C ALA A 195 5.28 12.76 -5.59
N ASP A 196 6.18 11.91 -6.07
CA ASP A 196 5.88 10.49 -6.30
C ASP A 196 5.51 9.77 -5.01
N SER A 197 6.27 10.02 -3.93
CA SER A 197 5.99 9.42 -2.62
C SER A 197 4.60 9.80 -2.09
N LYS A 198 4.19 11.06 -2.25
CA LYS A 198 2.85 11.53 -1.86
C LYS A 198 1.76 10.93 -2.75
N ILE A 199 2.00 10.86 -4.06
CA ILE A 199 1.04 10.32 -5.01
C ILE A 199 0.81 8.83 -4.78
N LYS A 200 1.86 8.04 -4.50
CA LYS A 200 1.72 6.60 -4.18
C LYS A 200 0.79 6.35 -3.01
N GLU A 201 1.06 6.98 -1.86
CA GLU A 201 0.22 6.86 -0.66
C GLU A 201 -1.21 7.37 -0.88
N TYR A 202 -1.34 8.46 -1.62
CA TYR A 202 -2.65 9.02 -1.95
C TYR A 202 -3.45 8.08 -2.88
N LEU A 203 -2.81 7.52 -3.90
CA LEU A 203 -3.44 6.54 -4.79
C LEU A 203 -3.86 5.29 -4.02
N GLU A 204 -2.95 4.72 -3.23
CA GLU A 204 -3.17 3.52 -2.42
C GLU A 204 -4.32 3.68 -1.41
N THR A 205 -4.46 4.86 -0.82
CA THR A 205 -5.54 5.12 0.13
C THR A 205 -6.89 5.24 -0.56
N TYR A 206 -6.99 6.12 -1.56
CA TYR A 206 -8.29 6.51 -2.12
C TYR A 206 -8.87 5.45 -3.07
N ILE A 207 -8.05 4.65 -3.74
CA ILE A 207 -8.56 3.60 -4.63
C ILE A 207 -9.31 2.49 -3.88
N ARG A 208 -8.92 2.23 -2.63
CA ARG A 208 -9.53 1.25 -1.72
C ARG A 208 -10.86 1.72 -1.15
N PHE A 209 -11.22 2.99 -1.31
CA PHE A 209 -12.52 3.45 -0.85
C PHE A 209 -13.64 2.86 -1.72
N PRO A 210 -14.70 2.29 -1.11
CA PRO A 210 -15.82 1.70 -1.87
C PRO A 210 -16.53 2.69 -2.79
N GLN A 211 -16.56 3.96 -2.38
CA GLN A 211 -17.15 5.08 -3.10
C GLN A 211 -16.30 5.59 -4.28
N THR A 212 -15.02 5.20 -4.37
CA THR A 212 -14.15 5.54 -5.50
C THR A 212 -14.50 4.67 -6.69
N LEU A 213 -15.10 5.32 -7.69
CA LEU A 213 -15.59 4.69 -8.91
C LEU A 213 -14.46 4.51 -9.94
N ARG A 214 -13.70 5.59 -10.15
CA ARG A 214 -12.57 5.66 -11.09
C ARG A 214 -11.50 6.58 -10.55
N VAL A 215 -10.25 6.27 -10.88
CA VAL A 215 -9.08 7.09 -10.60
C VAL A 215 -8.36 7.40 -11.91
N PHE A 216 -8.27 8.68 -12.26
CA PHE A 216 -7.48 9.18 -13.38
C PHE A 216 -6.09 9.53 -12.88
N PHE A 217 -5.05 8.94 -13.45
CA PHE A 217 -3.68 9.11 -13.00
C PHE A 217 -2.80 9.64 -14.14
N GLY A 218 -2.20 10.81 -13.93
CA GLY A 218 -1.21 11.40 -14.84
C GLY A 218 0.15 11.47 -14.17
N GLY A 219 0.97 10.42 -14.31
CA GLY A 219 2.30 10.36 -13.69
C GLY A 219 3.22 9.35 -14.36
N GLY A 220 3.17 9.27 -15.69
CA GLY A 220 3.94 8.30 -16.43
C GLY A 220 4.21 8.72 -17.87
N GLN A 221 5.29 9.47 -18.07
CA GLN A 221 5.87 9.70 -19.40
C GLN A 221 7.36 9.31 -19.47
N THR A 222 8.00 8.89 -18.38
CA THR A 222 9.42 8.46 -18.42
C THR A 222 9.77 7.40 -17.38
N ASP A 223 9.21 7.46 -16.17
CA ASP A 223 9.55 6.54 -15.06
C ASP A 223 8.31 5.81 -14.51
N VAL A 224 7.58 5.08 -15.36
CA VAL A 224 6.50 4.21 -14.86
C VAL A 224 7.02 3.21 -13.83
N SER A 225 8.32 2.87 -13.88
CA SER A 225 9.08 2.11 -12.87
C SER A 225 8.84 2.60 -11.44
N GLY A 226 8.70 3.92 -11.23
CA GLY A 226 8.46 4.50 -9.92
C GLY A 226 7.15 4.03 -9.28
N TYR A 227 6.10 3.79 -10.07
CA TYR A 227 4.76 3.42 -9.61
C TYR A 227 4.46 1.92 -9.76
N MET A 228 5.35 1.13 -10.39
CA MET A 228 5.15 -0.29 -10.64
C MET A 228 4.83 -1.10 -9.37
N SER A 229 5.53 -0.85 -8.27
CA SER A 229 5.28 -1.56 -7.00
C SER A 229 3.85 -1.34 -6.50
N THR A 230 3.35 -0.12 -6.63
CA THR A 230 1.98 0.25 -6.25
C THR A 230 0.98 -0.39 -7.22
N PHE A 231 1.23 -0.38 -8.53
CA PHE A 231 0.34 -1.05 -9.48
C PHE A 231 0.29 -2.57 -9.28
N SER A 232 1.42 -3.23 -9.02
CA SER A 232 1.43 -4.67 -8.69
C SER A 232 0.66 -4.99 -7.41
N ALA A 233 0.76 -4.14 -6.38
CA ALA A 233 -0.04 -4.29 -5.17
C ALA A 233 -1.56 -4.17 -5.47
N LEU A 234 -1.94 -3.18 -6.29
CA LEU A 234 -3.32 -2.97 -6.71
C LEU A 234 -3.85 -4.05 -7.67
N GLU A 235 -2.95 -4.72 -8.40
CA GLU A 235 -3.26 -5.90 -9.21
C GLU A 235 -3.70 -7.07 -8.34
N ASN A 236 -2.90 -7.37 -7.31
CA ASN A 236 -3.17 -8.45 -6.36
C ASN A 236 -4.51 -8.24 -5.63
N GLU A 237 -4.90 -6.99 -5.43
CA GLU A 237 -6.18 -6.60 -4.83
C GLU A 237 -7.34 -6.49 -5.84
N GLN A 238 -7.11 -6.74 -7.12
CA GLN A 238 -8.11 -6.61 -8.21
C GLN A 238 -8.68 -5.18 -8.33
N LEU A 239 -7.93 -4.16 -7.91
CA LEU A 239 -8.35 -2.75 -7.96
C LEU A 239 -7.82 -2.00 -9.18
N LEU A 240 -6.89 -2.59 -9.92
CA LEU A 240 -6.24 -1.99 -11.10
C LEU A 240 -7.24 -1.54 -12.18
N GLY A 241 -8.36 -2.26 -12.34
CA GLY A 241 -9.43 -1.90 -13.29
C GLY A 241 -10.15 -0.58 -13.00
N LYS A 242 -9.92 0.04 -11.83
CA LYS A 242 -10.44 1.38 -11.53
C LYS A 242 -9.56 2.51 -12.06
N ILE A 243 -8.31 2.23 -12.42
CA ILE A 243 -7.33 3.24 -12.83
C ILE A 243 -7.44 3.49 -14.33
N VAL A 244 -7.38 4.77 -14.72
CA VAL A 244 -7.29 5.23 -16.10
C VAL A 244 -6.07 6.14 -16.21
N MET A 245 -5.18 5.82 -17.14
CA MET A 245 -3.95 6.60 -17.37
C MET A 245 -4.25 7.84 -18.21
N LEU A 246 -3.88 9.02 -17.73
CA LEU A 246 -3.87 10.26 -18.50
C LEU A 246 -2.56 10.33 -19.29
N HIS A 247 -2.65 10.54 -20.60
CA HIS A 247 -1.48 10.69 -21.47
C HIS A 247 -1.59 11.90 -22.39
N SER A 248 -0.44 12.45 -22.77
CA SER A 248 -0.29 13.37 -23.91
C SER A 248 -0.09 12.54 -25.17
N SER A 249 -0.60 12.99 -26.32
CA SER A 249 -0.90 12.20 -27.52
C SER A 249 0.27 11.48 -28.24
N ASN A 250 1.46 11.29 -27.64
CA ASN A 250 2.64 10.76 -28.33
C ASN A 250 3.42 9.69 -27.55
N ASP A 251 2.73 8.72 -26.93
CA ASP A 251 3.37 7.56 -26.30
C ASP A 251 3.04 6.24 -27.03
N LEU A 252 3.69 6.05 -28.17
CA LEU A 252 3.74 4.77 -28.88
C LEU A 252 4.78 3.79 -28.30
N ASP A 253 5.57 4.20 -27.28
CA ASP A 253 6.72 3.45 -26.78
C ASP A 253 6.75 3.25 -25.24
N ILE A 254 5.61 3.36 -24.55
CA ILE A 254 5.52 2.88 -23.16
C ILE A 254 5.46 1.35 -23.19
N ASP A 255 6.65 0.79 -22.99
CA ASP A 255 7.03 -0.57 -22.58
C ASP A 255 5.87 -1.56 -22.40
N SER A 256 5.92 -2.64 -23.18
CA SER A 256 5.11 -3.87 -23.17
C SER A 256 4.95 -4.60 -21.81
N ARG A 257 5.29 -3.96 -20.69
CA ARG A 257 5.37 -4.52 -19.34
C ARG A 257 4.27 -4.06 -18.37
N LEU A 258 3.42 -3.11 -18.74
CA LEU A 258 2.26 -2.74 -17.93
C LEU A 258 1.05 -3.61 -18.28
N PRO A 259 0.23 -4.03 -17.29
CA PRO A 259 -1.10 -4.55 -17.54
C PRO A 259 -1.88 -3.56 -18.42
N SER A 260 -2.77 -4.05 -19.28
CA SER A 260 -3.57 -3.24 -20.21
C SER A 260 -4.51 -2.27 -19.48
N LEU A 261 -3.95 -1.17 -19.00
CA LEU A 261 -4.66 -0.09 -18.33
C LEU A 261 -5.41 0.75 -19.37
N PRO A 262 -6.68 1.10 -19.13
CA PRO A 262 -7.39 2.05 -19.96
C PRO A 262 -6.65 3.39 -20.00
N ARG A 263 -6.67 4.03 -21.16
CA ARG A 263 -5.94 5.28 -21.40
C ARG A 263 -6.90 6.36 -21.88
N LEU A 264 -6.76 7.56 -21.33
CA LEU A 264 -7.48 8.77 -21.74
C LEU A 264 -6.48 9.81 -22.22
N ASN A 265 -6.60 10.20 -23.50
CA ASN A 265 -5.87 11.33 -24.06
C ASN A 265 -6.66 12.61 -23.83
N VAL A 266 -5.99 13.66 -23.35
CA VAL A 266 -6.59 14.98 -23.23
C VAL A 266 -5.89 15.94 -24.19
N ASP A 267 -6.41 16.01 -25.41
CA ASP A 267 -5.80 16.73 -26.53
C ASP A 267 -5.50 18.19 -26.18
N GLY A 268 -4.23 18.59 -26.27
CA GLY A 268 -3.79 19.96 -26.02
C GLY A 268 -4.02 20.44 -24.59
N LEU A 269 -3.93 19.57 -23.59
CA LEU A 269 -3.85 19.97 -22.18
C LEU A 269 -2.41 20.03 -21.70
N PHE A 270 -1.61 19.01 -22.04
CA PHE A 270 -0.21 18.88 -21.66
C PHE A 270 0.72 19.09 -22.84
N MET A 271 1.96 19.52 -22.57
CA MET A 271 3.01 19.61 -23.56
C MET A 271 3.33 18.22 -24.12
N MET A 272 3.80 18.18 -25.38
CA MET A 272 4.21 16.94 -26.05
C MET A 272 5.67 16.57 -25.73
N GLU A 273 6.50 17.55 -25.36
CA GLU A 273 7.94 17.41 -25.17
C GLU A 273 8.35 17.92 -23.78
N LYS A 274 9.16 17.13 -23.06
CA LYS A 274 9.60 17.47 -21.69
C LYS A 274 10.70 18.53 -21.76
N LEU A 275 10.57 19.56 -20.92
CA LEU A 275 11.60 20.60 -20.80
C LEU A 275 12.81 20.06 -20.03
N PRO A 276 14.05 20.22 -20.53
CA PRO A 276 15.25 19.84 -19.80
C PRO A 276 15.34 20.55 -18.45
N ARG A 277 15.65 19.80 -17.38
CA ARG A 277 15.86 20.42 -16.06
C ARG A 277 17.06 21.36 -16.11
N VAL A 278 16.83 22.63 -15.78
CA VAL A 278 17.90 23.64 -15.72
C VAL A 278 18.54 23.58 -14.33
N PHE A 279 19.74 23.00 -14.24
CA PHE A 279 20.55 23.08 -13.04
C PHE A 279 21.21 24.47 -12.95
N THR A 280 20.54 25.44 -12.31
CA THR A 280 21.24 26.67 -11.93
C THR A 280 22.22 26.37 -10.80
N LYS A 281 23.51 26.26 -11.13
CA LYS A 281 24.59 26.35 -10.13
C LYS A 281 24.45 27.73 -9.47
N LEU A 282 24.09 27.76 -8.19
CA LEU A 282 24.07 28.99 -7.41
C LEU A 282 25.49 29.57 -7.37
N SER A 283 25.68 30.76 -7.95
CA SER A 283 26.90 31.54 -7.76
C SER A 283 27.01 31.96 -6.29
N PRO A 284 28.20 31.92 -5.68
CA PRO A 284 28.37 32.32 -4.28
C PRO A 284 28.05 33.81 -4.12
N LEU A 285 27.16 34.13 -3.19
CA LEU A 285 26.80 35.50 -2.83
C LEU A 285 28.01 36.21 -2.20
N THR A 286 28.49 37.27 -2.84
CA THR A 286 29.43 38.23 -2.24
C THR A 286 28.71 39.08 -1.22
N VAL A 287 28.97 38.85 0.07
CA VAL A 287 28.42 39.65 1.16
C VAL A 287 29.22 40.95 1.26
N GLY A 288 28.62 42.07 0.84
CA GLY A 288 29.13 43.41 1.11
C GLY A 288 28.92 43.80 2.58
N SER A 289 29.92 44.46 3.17
CA SER A 289 29.93 44.94 4.54
C SER A 289 28.86 46.03 4.75
N PHE A 290 27.91 45.81 5.67
CA PHE A 290 26.96 46.84 6.10
C PHE A 290 27.20 47.25 7.55
N SER A 291 27.44 48.55 7.71
CA SER A 291 27.49 49.29 8.96
C SER A 291 26.09 49.45 9.57
N THR A 292 26.03 49.33 10.89
CA THR A 292 24.85 49.41 11.74
C THR A 292 24.28 50.83 11.75
N VAL A 293 23.03 51.02 11.31
CA VAL A 293 22.25 52.24 11.57
C VAL A 293 21.03 51.86 12.39
N THR A 294 20.97 52.36 13.62
CA THR A 294 19.81 52.30 14.51
C THR A 294 18.93 53.52 14.28
N THR A 295 17.63 53.32 14.04
CA THR A 295 16.62 54.38 14.15
C THR A 295 15.47 53.92 15.02
N ASN A 296 15.10 54.75 15.98
CA ASN A 296 14.04 54.50 16.97
C ASN A 296 12.64 54.79 16.41
N GLY A 297 11.70 53.87 16.65
CA GLY A 297 10.29 54.18 16.91
C GLY A 297 9.28 53.91 15.78
N GLY A 298 8.36 52.97 16.00
CA GLY A 298 7.08 52.88 15.27
C GLY A 298 6.56 51.45 15.08
N LEU A 299 5.42 51.13 15.71
CA LEU A 299 4.82 49.81 15.87
C LEU A 299 4.20 49.20 14.59
N ILE A 300 4.46 47.91 14.33
CA ILE A 300 3.57 47.00 13.60
C ILE A 300 3.56 45.64 14.33
N SER A 301 2.35 45.14 14.57
CA SER A 301 2.02 43.89 15.28
C SER A 301 2.65 42.66 14.59
N PRO A 302 3.37 41.77 15.28
CA PRO A 302 3.97 40.62 14.62
C PRO A 302 2.93 39.51 14.39
N GLN A 303 2.51 39.37 13.14
CA GLN A 303 2.17 38.05 12.60
C GLN A 303 3.41 37.17 12.72
N SER A 304 3.25 35.96 13.26
CA SER A 304 4.35 35.00 13.39
C SER A 304 4.90 34.66 11.99
N PRO A 305 6.19 34.88 11.69
CA PRO A 305 6.77 34.42 10.44
C PRO A 305 6.89 32.90 10.45
N ALA A 306 6.51 32.25 9.36
CA ALA A 306 6.91 30.88 9.07
C ALA A 306 8.45 30.80 9.05
N ARG A 307 9.03 29.94 9.90
CA ARG A 307 10.49 29.74 9.99
C ARG A 307 11.01 29.04 8.74
N ALA A 308 11.49 29.82 7.77
CA ALA A 308 12.45 29.39 6.76
C ALA A 308 13.87 29.86 7.13
N GLY A 309 14.24 29.70 8.40
CA GLY A 309 15.59 29.99 8.90
C GLY A 309 15.95 28.93 9.93
N GLY A 310 16.93 28.10 9.62
CA GLY A 310 17.45 27.12 10.57
C GLY A 310 17.94 27.81 11.84
N ARG A 311 17.85 27.11 12.97
CA ARG A 311 18.25 27.59 14.28
C ARG A 311 19.77 27.66 14.37
N LEU A 312 20.30 28.78 14.87
CA LEU A 312 21.71 28.87 15.21
C LEU A 312 22.00 28.19 16.55
N ILE A 313 23.18 27.57 16.66
CA ILE A 313 23.68 26.99 17.90
C ILE A 313 24.05 28.12 18.87
N ASP A 314 23.66 28.00 20.13
CA ASP A 314 24.14 28.89 21.20
C ASP A 314 25.63 28.60 21.48
N PRO A 315 26.56 29.54 21.18
CA PRO A 315 28.00 29.31 21.36
C PRO A 315 28.42 29.10 22.81
N SER A 316 27.60 29.51 23.79
CA SER A 316 27.89 29.34 25.22
C SER A 316 27.61 27.92 25.73
N LEU A 317 26.94 27.08 24.94
CA LEU A 317 26.51 25.74 25.34
C LEU A 317 27.11 24.65 24.43
N PRO A 318 27.61 23.53 25.00
CA PRO A 318 28.03 22.38 24.20
C PRO A 318 26.83 21.75 23.47
N LEU A 319 27.06 21.10 22.33
CA LEU A 319 26.01 20.56 21.45
C LEU A 319 24.94 19.73 22.19
N HIS A 320 25.33 18.86 23.13
CA HIS A 320 24.41 18.02 23.90
C HIS A 320 23.51 18.78 24.90
N ARG A 321 23.81 20.06 25.20
CA ARG A 321 23.04 20.93 26.12
C ARG A 321 22.18 21.96 25.39
N GLN A 322 22.16 21.92 24.06
CA GLN A 322 21.20 22.67 23.27
C GLN A 322 19.78 22.14 23.56
N ASN A 323 18.75 22.99 23.45
CA ASN A 323 17.37 22.61 23.81
C ASN A 323 16.39 22.81 22.65
N PRO A 324 15.94 21.75 21.94
CA PRO A 324 16.37 20.35 22.11
C PRO A 324 17.77 20.10 21.54
N PRO A 325 18.53 19.08 21.97
CA PRO A 325 19.85 18.81 21.40
C PRO A 325 19.78 18.44 19.91
N PRO A 326 20.83 18.70 19.11
CA PRO A 326 20.87 18.29 17.70
C PRO A 326 20.83 16.76 17.58
N CYS A 327 20.09 16.26 16.60
CA CYS A 327 19.95 14.82 16.38
C CYS A 327 21.18 14.23 15.68
N ASN A 328 21.96 13.40 16.38
CA ASN A 328 23.12 12.71 15.79
C ASN A 328 22.76 11.97 14.49
N GLU A 329 21.64 11.24 14.46
CA GLU A 329 21.27 10.46 13.28
C GLU A 329 20.88 11.34 12.08
N HIS A 330 20.23 12.48 12.31
CA HIS A 330 19.85 13.38 11.22
C HIS A 330 21.06 14.05 10.57
N TYR A 331 22.02 14.51 11.38
CA TYR A 331 23.18 15.25 10.87
C TYR A 331 24.33 14.35 10.38
N LEU A 332 24.38 13.08 10.81
CA LEU A 332 25.49 12.18 10.50
C LEU A 332 25.09 10.96 9.66
N MET A 333 23.79 10.65 9.56
CA MET A 333 23.26 9.52 8.80
C MET A 333 21.82 9.81 8.33
N THR A 334 20.89 8.87 8.50
CA THR A 334 19.46 9.09 8.29
C THR A 334 18.71 8.84 9.60
N CYS A 335 17.99 9.85 10.09
CA CYS A 335 17.17 9.69 11.29
C CYS A 335 15.95 8.81 11.02
N SER A 336 15.86 7.69 11.74
CA SER A 336 14.76 6.72 11.64
C SER A 336 13.38 7.26 12.07
N LYS A 337 13.34 8.38 12.80
CA LYS A 337 12.10 8.95 13.37
C LYS A 337 11.46 10.05 12.52
N GLY A 338 12.20 10.63 11.56
CA GLY A 338 11.72 11.75 10.74
C GLY A 338 11.73 13.13 11.46
N ALA A 339 11.70 14.19 10.66
CA ALA A 339 11.60 15.57 11.18
C ALA A 339 10.20 15.82 11.75
N GLY A 340 10.12 16.39 12.97
CA GLY A 340 8.87 16.70 13.67
C GLY A 340 8.43 15.67 14.73
N VAL A 341 8.89 14.42 14.65
CA VAL A 341 8.61 13.36 15.65
C VAL A 341 9.85 13.05 16.50
N CYS A 342 11.04 13.32 15.97
CA CYS A 342 12.28 13.13 16.70
C CYS A 342 12.36 14.05 17.95
N LYS A 343 12.71 13.46 19.10
CA LYS A 343 12.95 14.21 20.36
C LYS A 343 14.11 15.22 20.24
N TYR A 344 14.99 15.03 19.27
CA TYR A 344 16.16 15.86 19.00
C TYR A 344 15.89 16.77 17.80
N SER A 345 16.51 17.95 17.77
CA SER A 345 16.27 18.96 16.72
C SER A 345 16.95 18.60 15.41
N HIS A 346 16.22 18.78 14.31
CA HIS A 346 16.70 18.68 12.93
C HIS A 346 16.86 20.07 12.26
N ASP A 347 16.68 21.14 13.04
CA ASP A 347 16.57 22.50 12.49
C ASP A 347 17.84 23.33 12.67
N TYR A 348 18.89 22.79 13.30
CA TYR A 348 20.14 23.50 13.53
C TYR A 348 20.98 23.62 12.26
N ILE A 349 21.56 24.80 12.06
CA ILE A 349 22.62 25.01 11.08
C ILE A 349 23.95 24.75 11.79
N LEU A 350 24.55 23.59 11.54
CA LEU A 350 25.82 23.18 12.15
C LEU A 350 26.99 23.52 11.22
N THR A 351 28.07 24.08 11.78
CA THR A 351 29.32 24.25 11.06
C THR A 351 30.03 22.91 10.83
N PRO A 352 30.96 22.79 9.87
CA PRO A 352 31.74 21.56 9.66
C PRO A 352 32.48 21.09 10.92
N GLU A 353 32.99 22.01 11.73
CA GLU A 353 33.66 21.71 13.00
C GLU A 353 32.69 21.15 14.06
N GLN A 354 31.47 21.68 14.11
CA GLN A 354 30.41 21.19 14.99
C GLN A 354 29.90 19.82 14.53
N LEU A 355 29.79 19.56 13.23
CA LEU A 355 29.47 18.25 12.68
C LEU A 355 30.55 17.22 13.01
N ALA A 356 31.83 17.56 12.86
CA ALA A 356 32.94 16.69 13.26
C ALA A 356 32.92 16.38 14.77
N SER A 357 32.64 17.39 15.59
CA SER A 357 32.49 17.23 17.04
C SER A 357 31.29 16.34 17.40
N LEU A 358 30.18 16.48 16.67
CA LEU A 358 28.99 15.63 16.83
C LEU A 358 29.31 14.18 16.46
N ALA A 359 30.03 13.96 15.36
CA ALA A 359 30.46 12.63 14.90
C ALA A 359 31.38 11.93 15.91
N SER A 360 32.40 12.62 16.39
CA SER A 360 33.33 12.09 17.39
C SER A 360 32.61 11.73 18.70
N ASN A 361 31.64 12.53 19.13
CA ASN A 361 30.85 12.24 20.32
C ASN A 361 29.85 11.09 20.12
N ALA A 362 29.25 10.97 18.93
CA ALA A 362 28.36 9.85 18.61
C ALA A 362 29.09 8.50 18.67
N LYS A 363 30.35 8.43 18.23
CA LYS A 363 31.19 7.22 18.34
C LYS A 363 31.50 6.79 19.78
N LYS A 364 31.32 7.66 20.78
CA LYS A 364 31.48 7.31 22.21
C LYS A 364 30.27 6.56 22.78
N ALA A 365 29.15 6.52 22.07
CA ALA A 365 27.99 5.72 22.43
C ALA A 365 27.97 4.42 21.59
N PRO A 366 27.60 3.27 22.19
CA PRO A 366 27.59 2.00 21.50
C PRO A 366 26.50 1.93 20.42
N CYS A 367 26.83 1.36 19.27
CA CYS A 367 25.84 0.98 18.27
C CYS A 367 24.83 -0.02 18.84
N ASN A 368 23.53 0.29 18.74
CA ASN A 368 22.46 -0.54 19.28
C ASN A 368 22.40 -1.94 18.64
N TRP A 369 22.67 -2.06 17.33
CA TRP A 369 22.68 -3.34 16.63
C TRP A 369 23.74 -4.28 17.21
N LEU A 370 24.99 -3.83 17.27
CA LEU A 370 26.11 -4.61 17.79
C LEU A 370 25.98 -4.87 19.30
N LYS A 371 25.48 -3.89 20.06
CA LYS A 371 25.18 -4.07 21.49
C LYS A 371 24.20 -5.21 21.75
N ASN A 372 23.26 -5.44 20.81
CA ASN A 372 22.26 -6.50 20.88
C ASN A 372 22.70 -7.79 20.14
N GLY A 373 23.96 -7.90 19.73
CA GLY A 373 24.50 -9.10 19.07
C GLY A 373 24.16 -9.24 17.59
N VAL A 374 23.64 -8.19 16.95
CA VAL A 374 23.27 -8.20 15.52
C VAL A 374 24.30 -7.40 14.72
N GLN A 375 24.65 -7.88 13.51
CA GLN A 375 25.54 -7.13 12.61
C GLN A 375 24.92 -5.79 12.22
N CYS A 376 25.72 -4.72 12.24
CA CYS A 376 25.22 -3.39 11.89
C CYS A 376 25.06 -3.26 10.37
N PRO A 377 23.86 -2.93 9.85
CA PRO A 377 23.62 -2.81 8.41
C PRO A 377 24.35 -1.62 7.77
N TYR A 378 24.78 -0.65 8.58
CA TYR A 378 25.45 0.56 8.10
C TYR A 378 26.98 0.41 8.00
N GLY A 379 27.56 -0.67 8.51
CA GLY A 379 29.02 -0.89 8.48
C GLY A 379 29.81 0.32 8.99
N GLU A 380 30.83 0.73 8.25
CA GLU A 380 31.68 1.89 8.57
C GLU A 380 30.93 3.23 8.53
N ASN A 381 29.80 3.30 7.82
CA ASN A 381 28.96 4.51 7.73
C ASN A 381 28.06 4.72 8.96
N CYS A 382 28.09 3.81 9.95
CA CYS A 382 27.34 3.98 11.19
C CYS A 382 27.88 5.16 12.02
N CYS A 383 27.03 6.11 12.42
CA CYS A 383 27.48 7.23 13.27
C CYS A 383 27.81 6.81 14.71
N TRP A 384 27.35 5.65 15.16
CA TRP A 384 27.57 5.12 16.52
C TRP A 384 28.85 4.27 16.61
N GLY A 385 29.36 4.10 17.82
CA GLY A 385 30.60 3.36 18.08
C GLY A 385 30.44 1.85 17.92
N HIS A 386 31.25 1.24 17.05
CA HIS A 386 31.32 -0.22 16.91
C HIS A 386 32.33 -0.85 17.88
N VAL A 387 33.35 -0.09 18.28
CA VAL A 387 34.40 -0.51 19.22
C VAL A 387 34.44 0.45 20.39
N CYS A 388 34.68 -0.08 21.60
CA CYS A 388 34.86 0.72 22.79
C CYS A 388 36.10 1.62 22.65
N PRO A 389 36.01 2.94 22.92
CA PRO A 389 37.15 3.84 22.79
C PRO A 389 38.30 3.54 23.77
N ASN A 390 38.02 2.80 24.85
CA ASN A 390 39.04 2.34 25.81
C ASN A 390 39.65 0.97 25.44
N GLY A 391 39.22 0.38 24.33
CA GLY A 391 39.71 -0.90 23.83
C GLY A 391 39.48 -2.09 24.79
N PRO A 392 40.12 -3.24 24.55
CA PRO A 392 39.92 -4.47 25.33
C PRO A 392 40.36 -4.36 26.80
N LYS A 393 41.19 -3.37 27.14
CA LYS A 393 41.63 -3.08 28.52
C LYS A 393 40.71 -2.10 29.26
N CYS A 394 39.48 -1.90 28.78
CA CYS A 394 38.54 -0.97 29.40
C CYS A 394 38.29 -1.32 30.88
N PHE A 395 38.61 -0.40 31.78
CA PHE A 395 38.39 -0.56 33.22
C PHE A 395 36.92 -0.81 33.61
N HIS A 396 35.97 -0.29 32.82
CA HIS A 396 34.54 -0.51 33.06
C HIS A 396 34.07 -1.87 32.54
N LEU A 397 34.79 -2.48 31.59
CA LEU A 397 34.49 -3.83 31.09
C LEU A 397 34.77 -4.87 32.17
N SER A 398 35.93 -4.80 32.84
CA SER A 398 36.30 -5.72 33.92
C SER A 398 35.35 -5.65 35.13
N LYS A 399 34.60 -4.56 35.27
CA LYS A 399 33.57 -4.35 36.30
C LYS A 399 32.13 -4.60 35.83
N GLY A 400 31.94 -5.05 34.58
CA GLY A 400 30.61 -5.28 34.00
C GLY A 400 29.76 -4.02 33.79
N LYS A 401 30.36 -2.82 33.85
CA LYS A 401 29.67 -1.52 33.77
C LYS A 401 29.90 -0.78 32.43
N CYS A 402 30.61 -1.39 31.49
CA CYS A 402 30.82 -0.80 30.18
C CYS A 402 29.50 -0.71 29.40
N TRP A 403 29.30 0.40 28.69
CA TRP A 403 28.10 0.59 27.87
C TRP A 403 28.17 -0.19 26.55
N PHE A 404 29.39 -0.49 26.07
CA PHE A 404 29.67 -1.33 24.90
C PHE A 404 29.60 -2.81 25.29
N LYS A 405 28.43 -3.42 25.19
CA LYS A 405 28.20 -4.79 25.70
C LYS A 405 28.33 -5.90 24.65
N GLY A 406 28.37 -5.56 23.36
CA GLY A 406 28.46 -6.56 22.30
C GLY A 406 29.82 -7.28 22.29
N GLU A 407 29.81 -8.57 21.96
CA GLU A 407 31.03 -9.42 21.94
C GLU A 407 32.11 -8.88 21.00
N ALA A 408 31.71 -8.33 19.84
CA ALA A 408 32.62 -7.73 18.86
C ALA A 408 33.09 -6.30 19.22
N MET A 409 32.62 -5.70 20.33
CA MET A 409 32.92 -4.31 20.68
C MET A 409 34.22 -4.13 21.48
N HIS A 410 34.85 -5.23 21.90
CA HIS A 410 36.15 -5.28 22.59
C HIS A 410 37.04 -6.35 21.95
N PRO A 411 37.46 -6.18 20.68
CA PRO A 411 38.28 -7.17 20.02
C PRO A 411 39.59 -7.38 20.81
N PRO A 412 40.05 -8.64 20.96
CA PRO A 412 41.36 -8.91 21.53
C PRO A 412 42.42 -8.21 20.69
N THR A 413 43.48 -7.70 21.32
CA THR A 413 44.59 -7.06 20.61
C THR A 413 45.21 -8.08 19.65
N ALA A 414 44.85 -8.00 18.37
CA ALA A 414 45.54 -8.74 17.32
C ALA A 414 46.97 -8.19 17.22
N SER A 415 47.94 -9.09 17.31
CA SER A 415 49.33 -8.83 16.96
C SER A 415 49.39 -8.25 15.54
N VAL A 416 50.14 -7.16 15.40
CA VAL A 416 50.45 -6.50 14.14
C VAL A 416 51.08 -7.52 13.19
N GLU A 417 50.36 -7.93 12.15
CA GLU A 417 50.97 -8.41 10.91
C GLU A 417 50.74 -7.35 9.84
N SER A 418 51.86 -6.71 9.50
CA SER A 418 52.03 -5.87 8.32
C SER A 418 51.77 -6.66 7.04
N SER A 419 50.92 -6.14 6.15
CA SER A 419 50.96 -6.52 4.75
C SER A 419 50.81 -5.27 3.90
N SER A 420 51.94 -4.65 3.65
CA SER A 420 52.20 -3.81 2.50
C SER A 420 52.17 -4.69 1.24
N ALA A 421 51.27 -4.36 0.30
CA ALA A 421 51.44 -4.49 -1.16
C ALA A 421 50.35 -3.67 -1.84
#